data_AF-A0A846NCP3-F1
#
_entry.id   AF-A0A846NCP3-F1
#
_cell.length_a   1.000
_cell.length_b   1.000
_cell.length_c   1.000
_cell.angle_alpha   90.00
_cell.angle_beta   90.00
_cell.angle_gamma   90.00
#
_symmetry.space_group_name_H-M   'P 1'
#
loop_
_entity.id
_entity.type
_entity.pdbx_description
1 polymer ?
#
loop_
_entity_poly.entity_id
_entity_poly.type
_entity_poly.pdbx_seq_one_letter_code
_entity_poly.pdbx_strand_id
1 'polypeptide(L)' 'LEIYVDVLKTIRKGTHKPTRIMYRTNLSWKPLMKVLGSLADQGLITVGKEGNHKLYEITEKGKNVLQYFSRAMESIKIA' A
#
# COMPACT_ATOMS: atom_id res chain seq x y z
N LEU A 1 -11.29 3.93 0.22
CA LEU A 1 -10.62 3.21 -0.88
C LEU A 1 -9.31 3.88 -1.29
N GLU A 2 -9.33 5.19 -1.55
CA GLU A 2 -8.16 5.96 -2.01
C GLU A 2 -6.92 5.82 -1.14
N ILE A 3 -7.07 5.90 0.20
CA ILE A 3 -5.97 5.70 1.15
C ILE A 3 -5.26 4.35 0.99
N TYR A 4 -6.02 3.26 0.77
CA TYR A 4 -5.44 1.93 0.59
C TYR A 4 -4.65 1.85 -0.72
N VAL A 5 -5.20 2.44 -1.78
CA VAL A 5 -4.56 2.51 -3.10
C VAL A 5 -3.27 3.33 -3.02
N ASP A 6 -3.25 4.45 -2.30
CA ASP A 6 -2.07 5.30 -2.15
C ASP A 6 -0.94 4.63 -1.36
N VAL A 7 -1.28 3.94 -0.26
CA VAL A 7 -0.30 3.14 0.50
C VAL A 7 0.26 2.02 -0.37
N LEU A 8 -0.60 1.28 -1.07
CA LEU A 8 -0.18 0.17 -1.94
C LEU A 8 0.68 0.66 -3.12
N LYS A 9 0.34 1.79 -3.74
CA LYS A 9 1.17 2.45 -4.78
C LYS A 9 2.53 2.85 -4.24
N THR A 10 2.58 3.40 -3.02
CA THR A 10 3.81 3.86 -2.36
C THR A 10 4.75 2.69 -2.10
N ILE A 11 4.23 1.55 -1.63
CA ILE A 11 4.99 0.32 -1.45
C ILE A 11 5.50 -0.22 -2.79
N ARG A 12 4.65 -0.27 -3.82
CA ARG A 12 5.04 -0.70 -5.18
C ARG A 12 6.19 0.12 -5.76
N LYS A 13 6.26 1.42 -5.44
CA LYS A 13 7.34 2.33 -5.87
C LYS A 13 8.66 2.11 -5.12
N GLY A 14 8.78 1.09 -4.26
CA GLY A 14 10.00 0.76 -3.53
C GLY A 14 10.11 1.40 -2.14
N THR A 15 9.01 1.86 -1.54
CA THR A 15 9.04 2.39 -0.17
C THR A 15 8.58 1.32 0.81
N HIS A 16 9.54 0.71 1.50
CA HIS A 16 9.29 -0.47 2.34
C HIS A 16 9.16 -0.18 3.84
N LYS A 17 9.83 0.87 4.33
CA LYS A 17 9.87 1.20 5.77
C LYS A 17 8.61 1.97 6.18
N PRO A 18 7.89 1.58 7.26
CA PRO A 18 6.63 2.20 7.65
C PRO A 18 6.73 3.71 7.84
N THR A 19 7.79 4.20 8.50
CA THR A 19 8.01 5.64 8.67
C THR A 19 8.18 6.37 7.33
N ARG A 20 8.84 5.77 6.34
CA ARG A 20 8.97 6.35 5.00
C ARG A 20 7.65 6.29 4.22
N ILE A 21 6.87 5.23 4.39
CA ILE A 21 5.51 5.14 3.82
C ILE A 21 4.65 6.26 4.40
N MET A 22 4.71 6.45 5.73
CA MET A 22 4.02 7.55 6.42
C MET A 22 4.33 8.89 5.77
N TYR A 23 5.61 9.27 5.63
CA TYR A 23 5.99 10.55 5.01
C TYR A 23 5.60 10.69 3.54
N ARG A 24 5.45 9.57 2.81
CA ARG A 24 5.03 9.58 1.40
C ARG A 24 3.51 9.51 1.22
N THR A 25 2.77 9.40 2.33
CA THR A 25 1.31 9.37 2.35
C THR A 25 0.82 10.51 3.24
N ASN A 26 -0.42 10.96 3.10
CA ASN A 26 -0.97 11.97 4.01
C ASN A 26 -1.55 11.32 5.29
N LEU A 27 -0.82 10.37 5.89
CA LEU A 27 -1.28 9.57 7.01
C LEU A 27 -0.40 9.77 8.24
N SER A 28 -1.02 9.78 9.42
CA SER A 28 -0.31 9.60 10.68
C SER A 28 -0.09 8.12 11.00
N TRP A 29 0.75 7.83 12.01
CA TRP A 29 1.19 6.47 12.34
C TRP A 29 0.03 5.48 12.58
N LYS A 30 -0.94 5.84 13.42
CA LYS A 30 -2.06 4.94 13.78
C LYS A 30 -2.92 4.56 12.55
N PRO A 31 -3.42 5.51 11.75
CA PRO A 31 -4.10 5.19 10.48
C PRO A 31 -3.25 4.35 9.53
N LEU A 32 -1.97 4.68 9.35
CA LEU A 32 -1.08 3.93 8.48
C LEU A 32 -0.99 2.47 8.92
N MET A 33 -0.76 2.22 10.21
CA MET A 33 -0.63 0.85 10.74
C MET A 33 -1.93 0.04 10.57
N LYS A 34 -3.10 0.67 10.70
CA LYS A 34 -4.40 0.02 10.42
C LYS A 34 -4.53 -0.36 8.94
N VAL A 35 -4.10 0.51 8.03
CA VAL A 35 -4.11 0.24 6.58
C VAL A 35 -3.13 -0.87 6.23
N LEU A 36 -1.89 -0.82 6.74
CA LEU A 36 -0.88 -1.84 6.51
C LEU A 36 -1.31 -3.21 7.06
N GLY A 37 -1.93 -3.26 8.24
CA GLY A 37 -2.51 -4.48 8.80
C GLY A 37 -3.57 -5.06 7.87
N SER A 38 -4.56 -4.25 7.48
CA SER A 38 -5.64 -4.69 6.58
C SER A 38 -5.14 -5.13 5.20
N LEU A 39 -4.13 -4.46 4.62
CA LEU A 39 -3.50 -4.87 3.37
C LEU A 39 -2.76 -6.21 3.52
N ALA A 40 -2.11 -6.44 4.65
CA ALA A 40 -1.41 -7.70 4.95
C ALA A 40 -2.42 -8.85 5.18
N ASP A 41 -3.48 -8.60 5.95
CA ASP A 41 -4.56 -9.57 6.21
C ASP A 41 -5.24 -10.03 4.91
N GLN A 42 -5.36 -9.13 3.94
CA GLN A 42 -5.89 -9.44 2.60
C GLN A 42 -4.86 -10.10 1.66
N GLY A 43 -3.60 -10.23 2.08
CA GLY A 43 -2.50 -10.78 1.28
C GLY A 43 -2.05 -9.88 0.12
N LEU A 44 -2.32 -8.58 0.19
CA LEU A 44 -1.91 -7.60 -0.83
C LEU A 44 -0.47 -7.12 -0.63
N ILE A 45 0.03 -7.21 0.60
CA ILE A 45 1.43 -6.96 0.96
C ILE A 45 1.95 -8.07 1.88
N THR A 46 3.26 -8.29 1.88
CA THR A 46 3.95 -9.10 2.88
C THR A 46 4.62 -8.21 3.92
N VAL A 47 4.87 -8.78 5.11
CA VAL A 47 5.58 -8.12 6.20
C VAL A 47 6.88 -8.87 6.47
N GLY A 48 8.00 -8.23 6.17
CA GLY A 48 9.35 -8.71 6.47
C GLY A 48 9.99 -7.97 7.64
N LYS A 49 11.22 -8.36 7.96
CA LYS A 49 12.06 -7.66 8.95
C LYS A 49 13.47 -7.45 8.37
N GLU A 50 14.00 -6.26 8.62
CA GLU A 50 15.41 -5.92 8.42
C GLU A 50 15.95 -5.43 9.77
N GLY A 51 16.68 -6.30 10.48
CA GLY A 51 17.02 -6.08 11.88
C GLY A 51 15.78 -5.88 12.75
N ASN A 52 15.69 -4.74 13.43
CA ASN A 52 14.56 -4.37 14.28
C ASN A 52 13.44 -3.63 13.51
N HIS A 53 13.58 -3.40 12.21
CA HIS A 53 12.61 -2.65 11.41
C HIS A 53 11.69 -3.58 10.62
N LYS A 54 10.38 -3.30 10.64
CA LYS A 54 9.42 -3.93 9.73
C LYS A 54 9.61 -3.37 8.32
N LEU A 55 9.54 -4.25 7.32
CA LEU A 55 9.49 -3.91 5.91
C LEU A 55 8.19 -4.41 5.30
N TYR A 56 7.67 -3.67 4.34
CA TYR A 56 6.47 -4.03 3.59
C TYR A 56 6.80 -4.12 2.11
N GLU A 57 6.33 -5.19 1.48
CA GLU A 57 6.52 -5.44 0.05
C GLU A 57 5.19 -5.81 -0.59
N ILE A 58 5.01 -5.42 -1.85
CA ILE A 58 3.78 -5.72 -2.58
C ILE A 58 3.80 -7.16 -3.09
N THR A 59 2.71 -7.88 -2.90
CA THR A 59 2.55 -9.22 -3.49
C THR A 59 2.10 -9.14 -4.95
N GLU A 60 2.16 -10.24 -5.68
CA GLU A 60 1.59 -10.30 -7.02
C GLU A 60 0.08 -10.04 -7.01
N LYS A 61 -0.62 -10.56 -5.99
CA LYS A 61 -2.04 -10.25 -5.75
C LYS A 61 -2.27 -8.74 -5.57
N GLY A 62 -1.41 -8.07 -4.79
CA GLY A 62 -1.45 -6.63 -4.61
C GLY A 62 -1.25 -5.85 -5.90
N LYS A 63 -0.30 -6.27 -6.76
CA LYS A 63 -0.08 -5.65 -8.07
C LYS A 63 -1.30 -5.78 -8.98
N ASN A 64 -1.90 -6.96 -9.03
CA ASN A 64 -3.11 -7.22 -9.83
C ASN A 64 -4.27 -6.32 -9.37
N VAL A 65 -4.55 -6.30 -8.06
CA VAL A 65 -5.59 -5.42 -7.48
C VAL A 65 -5.34 -3.96 -7.82
N LEU A 66 -4.09 -3.50 -7.72
CA LEU A 66 -3.74 -2.12 -8.06
C LEU A 66 -3.98 -1.80 -9.55
N GLN A 67 -3.71 -2.74 -10.45
CA GLN A 67 -3.97 -2.57 -11.87
C GLN A 67 -5.46 -2.48 -12.18
N TYR A 68 -6.29 -3.32 -11.54
CA TYR A 68 -7.76 -3.24 -11.67
C TYR A 68 -8.28 -1.87 -11.22
N PHE A 69 -7.78 -1.35 -10.08
CA PHE A 69 -8.17 -0.01 -9.62
C PHE A 69 -7.74 1.11 -10.57
N SER A 70 -6.55 1.04 -11.18
CA SER A 70 -6.11 2.05 -12.15
C SER A 70 -7.07 2.12 -13.33
N ARG A 71 -7.40 0.96 -13.93
CA ARG A 71 -8.31 0.88 -15.07
C ARG A 71 -9.71 1.38 -14.74
N ALA A 72 -10.24 0.98 -13.57
CA ALA A 72 -11.57 1.43 -13.13
C ALA A 72 -11.63 2.96 -12.94
N MET A 73 -10.57 3.56 -12.37
CA MET A 73 -10.50 5.02 -12.21
C MET A 73 -10.34 5.76 -13.54
N GLU A 74 -9.63 5.20 -14.51
CA GLU A 74 -9.52 5.77 -15.86
C GLU A 74 -10.88 5.80 -16.56
N SER A 75 -11.69 4.75 -16.43
CA SER A 75 -13.05 4.72 -17.01
C SER A 75 -14.00 5.75 -16.39
N ILE A 76 -13.84 6.06 -15.10
CA ILE A 76 -14.69 7.05 -14.40
C ILE A 76 -14.31 8.49 -14.78
N LYS A 77 -13.03 8.76 -15.05
CA LYS A 77 -12.57 10.12 -15.43
C LYS A 77 -13.02 10.57 -16.82
N ILE A 78 -13.56 9.66 -17.62
CA ILE A 78 -14.04 9.93 -18.98
C ILE A 78 -15.58 10.11 -18.99
N ALA A 79 -16.26 9.90 -17.86
CA ALA A 79 -17.70 10.03 -17.69
C ALA A 79 -18.11 11.37 -17.05
#